data_AF-A0A4R8WI27-F1
#
_entry.id   AF-A0A4R8WI27-F1
#
_cell.length_a   1.000
_cell.length_b   1.000
_cell.length_c   1.000
_cell.angle_alpha   90.00
_cell.angle_beta   90.00
_cell.angle_gamma   90.00
#
_symmetry.space_group_name_H-M   'P 1'
#
loop_
_entity.id
_entity.type
_entity.pdbx_description
1 polymer ?
#
loop_
_entity_poly.entity_id
_entity_poly.type
_entity_poly.pdbx_seq_one_letter_code
_entity_poly.pdbx_strand_id
1 'polypeptide(L)'
;MDQQEEVTELTGTEGARWRVWTQGSSHLIDLDAMTAQRVPGPGRPATFNDRPRPLRSLEECQVGASGRWTMHSDDPTVEFFWHVTSTVRRIERVAEPE
;
A
#
# COMPACT_ATOMS: atom_id res chain seq x y z
N MET A 1 1.51 -1.04 26.23
CA MET A 1 0.40 -1.79 25.61
C MET A 1 0.11 -1.02 24.34
N ASP A 2 0.86 -1.31 23.28
CA ASP A 2 0.74 -0.57 22.03
C ASP A 2 -0.61 -0.91 21.42
N GLN A 3 -1.50 0.07 21.41
CA GLN A 3 -2.74 -0.06 20.67
C GLN A 3 -2.37 0.01 19.19
N GLN A 4 -2.68 -1.05 18.46
CA GLN A 4 -2.58 -1.08 17.01
C GLN A 4 -3.59 -0.06 16.48
N GLU A 5 -3.10 1.03 15.90
CA GLU A 5 -3.95 2.06 15.30
C GLU A 5 -4.60 1.49 14.03
N GLU A 6 -5.93 1.56 13.94
CA GLU A 6 -6.69 1.14 12.76
C GLU A 6 -7.50 2.31 12.23
N VAL A 7 -7.55 2.43 10.91
CA VAL A 7 -8.32 3.46 10.20
C VAL A 7 -9.19 2.82 9.13
N THR A 8 -10.23 3.52 8.71
CA THR A 8 -11.11 3.07 7.61
C THR A 8 -10.66 3.59 6.25
N GLU A 9 -9.79 4.59 6.21
CA GLU A 9 -9.33 5.26 5.01
C GLU A 9 -7.92 5.81 5.19
N LEU A 10 -7.12 5.80 4.11
CA LEU A 10 -5.89 6.58 3.98
C LEU A 10 -6.05 7.59 2.85
N THR A 11 -5.75 8.84 3.17
CA THR A 11 -5.76 9.99 2.25
C THR A 11 -4.37 10.30 1.71
N GLY A 12 -3.33 9.73 2.31
CA GLY A 12 -1.93 9.94 1.93
C GLY A 12 -1.25 11.05 2.73
N THR A 13 -1.92 11.63 3.73
CA THR A 13 -1.39 12.70 4.58
C THR A 13 -1.14 12.27 6.03
N GLU A 14 -1.52 11.05 6.38
CA GLU A 14 -1.43 10.50 7.74
C GLU A 14 0.02 10.33 8.22
N GLY A 15 0.99 10.30 7.30
CA GLY A 15 2.36 9.87 7.59
C GLY A 15 2.40 8.40 8.02
N ALA A 16 3.54 7.98 8.57
CA ALA A 16 3.77 6.63 9.07
C ALA A 16 3.65 5.51 8.02
N ARG A 17 3.89 4.28 8.49
CA ARG A 17 3.74 3.07 7.71
C ARG A 17 2.46 2.33 8.05
N TRP A 18 1.73 1.93 7.02
CA TRP A 18 0.43 1.27 7.12
C TRP A 18 0.43 -0.04 6.36
N ARG A 19 -0.29 -1.03 6.90
CA ARG A 19 -0.57 -2.29 6.24
C ARG A 19 -2.03 -2.34 5.81
N VAL A 20 -2.23 -2.39 4.50
CA VAL A 20 -3.53 -2.49 3.85
C VAL A 20 -3.79 -3.95 3.46
N TRP A 21 -4.69 -4.61 4.18
CA TRP A 21 -5.07 -5.99 3.90
C TRP A 21 -6.14 -6.07 2.82
N THR A 22 -5.95 -6.99 1.87
CA THR A 22 -6.88 -7.24 0.77
C THR A 22 -7.16 -8.75 0.65
N GLN A 23 -8.04 -9.18 -0.26
CA GLN A 23 -8.51 -10.58 -0.32
C GLN A 23 -7.40 -11.64 -0.50
N GLY A 24 -6.26 -11.29 -1.10
CA GLY A 24 -5.19 -12.26 -1.39
C GLY A 24 -3.77 -11.76 -1.15
N SER A 25 -3.60 -10.52 -0.72
CA SER A 25 -2.30 -9.91 -0.41
C SER A 25 -2.50 -8.79 0.61
N SER A 26 -1.41 -8.31 1.19
CA SER A 26 -1.40 -7.02 1.88
C SER A 26 -0.50 -6.05 1.13
N HIS A 27 -0.62 -4.77 1.42
CA HIS A 27 0.25 -3.74 0.87
C HIS A 27 0.83 -2.92 2.03
N LEU A 28 2.14 -2.74 2.03
CA LEU A 28 2.82 -1.82 2.93
C LEU A 28 2.87 -0.47 2.21
N ILE A 29 2.13 0.50 2.75
CA ILE A 29 2.14 1.89 2.28
C ILE A 29 2.89 2.69 3.33
N ASP A 30 4.07 3.17 2.96
CA ASP A 30 4.91 4.00 3.80
C ASP A 30 4.76 5.44 3.34
N LEU A 31 4.00 6.24 4.08
CA LEU A 31 3.69 7.63 3.72
C LEU A 31 4.81 8.60 4.14
N ASP A 32 5.71 8.19 5.04
CA ASP A 32 6.89 8.99 5.39
C ASP A 32 7.98 8.83 4.33
N ALA A 33 8.24 7.59 3.88
CA ALA A 33 9.19 7.30 2.81
C ALA A 33 8.58 7.46 1.41
N MET A 34 7.27 7.71 1.31
CA MET A 34 6.50 7.72 0.06
C MET A 34 6.76 6.48 -0.79
N THR A 35 6.49 5.29 -0.24
CA THR A 35 6.60 4.01 -0.97
C THR A 35 5.38 3.11 -0.82
N ALA A 36 5.16 2.27 -1.82
CA ALA A 36 4.18 1.18 -1.78
C ALA A 36 4.85 -0.15 -2.12
N GLN A 37 4.51 -1.20 -1.39
CA GLN A 37 4.97 -2.56 -1.65
C GLN A 37 3.81 -3.53 -1.48
N ARG A 38 3.61 -4.42 -2.45
CA ARG A 38 2.74 -5.59 -2.30
C ARG A 38 3.48 -6.68 -1.53
N VAL A 39 2.79 -7.30 -0.58
CA VAL A 39 3.21 -8.53 0.10
C VAL A 39 2.23 -9.62 -0.32
N PRO A 40 2.61 -10.50 -1.27
CA PRO A 40 1.73 -11.55 -1.76
C PRO A 40 1.36 -12.53 -0.64
N GLY A 41 0.09 -12.94 -0.60
CA GLY A 41 -0.33 -14.06 0.23
C GLY A 41 0.13 -15.41 -0.36
N PRO A 42 -0.03 -16.51 0.39
CA PRO A 42 0.34 -17.85 -0.06
C PRO A 42 -0.27 -18.19 -1.44
N GLY A 43 0.56 -18.74 -2.33
CA GLY A 43 0.13 -19.18 -3.66
C GLY A 43 -0.16 -18.05 -4.66
N ARG A 44 0.11 -16.78 -4.33
CA ARG A 44 0.00 -15.69 -5.28
C ARG A 44 1.28 -15.54 -6.10
N PRO A 45 1.17 -15.32 -7.43
CA PRO A 45 2.33 -15.15 -8.28
C PRO A 45 3.09 -13.87 -7.90
N ALA A 46 4.39 -13.92 -8.14
CA ALA A 46 5.27 -12.77 -7.99
C ALA A 46 4.88 -11.68 -9.01
N THR A 47 4.96 -10.43 -8.58
CA THR A 47 4.74 -9.26 -9.43
C THR A 47 5.85 -8.25 -9.25
N PHE A 48 5.96 -7.30 -10.19
CA PHE A 48 6.93 -6.21 -10.09
C PHE A 48 6.68 -5.29 -8.88
N ASN A 49 5.50 -5.38 -8.24
CA ASN A 49 5.11 -4.63 -7.06
C ASN A 49 5.51 -5.30 -5.74
N ASP A 50 6.16 -6.48 -5.78
CA ASP A 50 6.52 -7.22 -4.56
C ASP A 50 7.81 -6.69 -3.88
N ARG A 51 8.25 -5.48 -4.29
CA ARG A 51 9.34 -4.70 -3.70
C ARG A 51 8.86 -3.25 -3.45
N PRO A 52 9.50 -2.48 -2.56
CA PRO A 52 9.18 -1.06 -2.42
C PRO A 52 9.27 -0.32 -3.76
N ARG A 53 8.22 0.42 -4.09
CA ARG A 53 8.12 1.29 -5.26
C ARG A 53 7.83 2.72 -4.80
N PRO A 54 8.42 3.75 -5.42
CA PRO A 54 8.14 5.13 -5.02
C PRO A 54 6.67 5.45 -5.32
N LEU A 55 5.92 5.80 -4.28
CA LEU A 55 4.52 6.19 -4.36
C LEU A 55 4.44 7.61 -4.94
N ARG A 56 3.59 7.80 -5.94
CA ARG A 56 3.33 9.10 -6.58
C ARG A 56 2.02 9.72 -6.09
N SER A 57 0.94 8.93 -6.05
CA SER A 57 -0.36 9.36 -5.53
C SER A 57 -1.10 8.19 -4.88
N LEU A 58 -1.86 8.48 -3.82
CA LEU A 58 -2.83 7.56 -3.22
C LEU A 58 -4.23 8.09 -3.56
N GLU A 59 -4.92 7.45 -4.51
CA GLU A 59 -6.18 7.97 -5.06
C GLU A 59 -7.39 7.43 -4.31
N GLU A 60 -7.34 6.16 -3.91
CA GLU A 60 -8.41 5.52 -3.13
C GLU A 60 -7.77 4.46 -2.23
N CYS A 61 -8.06 4.51 -0.93
CA CYS A 61 -7.59 3.50 0.01
C CYS A 61 -8.54 3.41 1.20
N GLN A 62 -9.74 2.87 0.95
CA GLN A 62 -10.82 2.80 1.93
C GLN A 62 -11.29 1.35 2.12
N VAL A 63 -11.55 0.95 3.37
CA VAL A 63 -12.17 -0.34 3.69
C VAL A 63 -13.51 -0.49 2.97
N GLY A 64 -13.68 -1.61 2.27
CA GLY A 64 -14.86 -1.88 1.43
C GLY A 64 -14.70 -1.47 -0.03
N ALA A 65 -13.70 -0.66 -0.38
CA ALA A 65 -13.38 -0.27 -1.75
C ALA A 65 -12.12 -0.98 -2.28
N SER A 66 -11.86 -0.86 -3.58
CA SER A 66 -10.56 -1.29 -4.15
C SER A 66 -9.55 -0.18 -3.92
N GLY A 67 -8.34 -0.54 -3.49
CA GLY A 67 -7.25 0.42 -3.37
C GLY A 67 -6.72 0.82 -4.75
N ARG A 68 -6.45 2.12 -4.96
CA ARG A 68 -5.90 2.70 -6.19
C ARG A 68 -4.79 3.69 -5.87
N TRP A 69 -3.64 3.51 -6.51
CA TRP A 69 -2.51 4.42 -6.39
C TRP A 69 -1.62 4.38 -7.64
N THR A 70 -0.79 5.41 -7.78
CA THR A 70 0.23 5.49 -8.81
C THR A 70 1.63 5.44 -8.21
N MET A 71 2.59 4.90 -8.97
CA MET A 71 3.99 4.77 -8.56
C MET A 71 4.91 5.31 -9.63
N HIS A 72 6.00 5.95 -9.24
CA HIS A 72 7.01 6.40 -10.20
C HIS A 72 7.65 5.20 -10.92
N SER A 73 7.89 5.40 -12.22
CA SER A 73 8.63 4.45 -13.04
C SER A 73 10.14 4.62 -12.88
N ASP A 74 10.87 3.50 -12.98
CA ASP A 74 12.31 3.46 -13.18
C ASP A 74 12.72 3.50 -14.66
N ASP A 75 11.75 3.36 -15.58
CA ASP A 75 11.90 3.51 -17.02
C ASP A 75 11.59 4.95 -17.45
N PRO A 76 12.50 5.66 -18.14
CA PRO A 76 12.32 7.05 -18.58
C PRO A 76 11.22 7.25 -19.63
N THR A 77 10.74 6.17 -20.26
CA THR A 77 9.67 6.20 -21.27
C THR A 77 8.28 5.96 -20.69
N VAL A 78 8.20 5.53 -19.43
CA VAL A 78 6.94 5.27 -18.73
C VAL A 78 6.74 6.38 -17.70
N GLU A 79 5.60 7.08 -17.78
CA GLU A 79 5.34 8.20 -16.87
C GLU A 79 5.14 7.73 -15.42
N PHE A 80 4.30 6.72 -15.22
CA PHE A 80 4.04 6.09 -13.92
C PHE A 80 3.32 4.76 -14.08
N PHE A 81 3.36 3.93 -13.05
CA PHE A 81 2.60 2.69 -12.96
C PHE A 81 1.30 2.89 -12.20
N TRP A 82 0.23 2.26 -12.68
CA TRP A 82 -1.02 2.11 -11.95
C TRP A 82 -1.02 0.82 -11.14
N HIS A 83 -1.56 0.88 -9.92
CA HIS A 83 -1.87 -0.32 -9.15
C HIS A 83 -3.29 -0.25 -8.62
N VAL A 84 -4.03 -1.35 -8.84
CA VAL A 84 -5.40 -1.53 -8.34
C VAL A 84 -5.45 -2.84 -7.58
N THR A 85 -6.00 -2.80 -6.37
CA THR A 85 -6.11 -3.98 -5.51
C THR A 85 -7.50 -4.60 -5.58
N SER A 86 -7.65 -5.83 -5.06
CA SER A 86 -8.97 -6.31 -4.62
C SER A 86 -9.46 -5.52 -3.40
N THR A 87 -10.72 -5.69 -3.01
CA THR A 87 -11.33 -5.01 -1.85
C THR A 87 -10.42 -4.96 -0.62
N VAL A 88 -10.21 -3.75 -0.10
CA VAL A 88 -9.54 -3.48 1.17
C VAL A 88 -10.42 -3.96 2.31
N ARG A 89 -9.84 -4.75 3.20
CA ARG A 89 -10.53 -5.39 4.33
C ARG A 89 -10.18 -4.79 5.68
N ARG A 90 -8.96 -4.27 5.82
CA ARG A 90 -8.43 -3.69 7.06
C ARG A 90 -7.23 -2.82 6.74
N ILE A 91 -7.07 -1.73 7.48
CA ILE A 91 -5.91 -0.85 7.41
C ILE A 91 -5.41 -0.68 8.85
N GLU A 92 -4.16 -1.06 9.09
CA GLU A 92 -3.54 -0.98 10.42
C GLU A 92 -2.18 -0.29 10.31
N ARG A 93 -1.82 0.51 11.32
CA ARG A 93 -0.49 1.09 11.43
C ARG A 93 0.51 -0.01 11.76
N VAL A 94 1.67 0.04 11.12
CA VAL A 94 2.80 -0.84 11.38
C VAL A 94 3.72 -0.15 12.37
N ALA A 95 3.97 -0.78 13.52
CA ALA A 95 4.99 -0.32 14.44
C ALA A 95 6.37 -0.38 13.77
N GLU A 96 7.16 0.68 13.90
CA GLU A 96 8.57 0.61 13.53
C GLU A 96 9.28 -0.36 14.46
N PRO A 97 10.16 -1.24 13.95
CA PRO A 97 11.07 -1.97 14.83
C PRO A 97 12.03 -0.96 15.49
N GLU A 98 12.16 -1.03 16.82
CA GLU A 98 13.18 -0.31 17.61
C GLU A 98 14.61 -0.56 17.09
#